data_AF-A0A2I1R1V5-F1
#
_entry.id   AF-A0A2I1R1V5-F1
#
_cell.length_a   1.000
_cell.length_b   1.000
_cell.length_c   1.000
_cell.angle_alpha   90.00
_cell.angle_beta   90.00
_cell.angle_gamma   90.00
#
_symmetry.space_group_name_H-M   'P 1'
#
loop_
_entity.id
_entity.type
_entity.pdbx_description
1 polymer ?
#
loop_
_entity_poly.entity_id
_entity_poly.type
_entity_poly.pdbx_seq_one_letter_code
_entity_poly.pdbx_strand_id
1 'polypeptide(L)'
;MASLVMFAPSAHADRVINGHLVGGKIEQAYASTGGFFKWGVPTGPERAAAKRGRFQTFSRDTSFYWHPAADGGTAHQVGGAIRSRWQQAGAERGALGYPVSNEYRSGSGRSNDFQGGVVTWSKTGGAQIVWGQIRQKWENTGGAGGYFGVPLGGEYRTGGRFAQDFLNGTIFWP
;
A
#
# COMPACT_ATOMS: atom_id res chain seq x y z
N MET A 1 -9.85 -39.50 9.50
CA MET A 1 -8.97 -39.22 8.33
C MET A 1 -9.19 -37.77 7.91
N ALA A 2 -8.17 -36.93 8.02
CA ALA A 2 -8.25 -35.54 7.54
C ALA A 2 -7.89 -35.50 6.06
N SER A 3 -8.87 -35.27 5.18
CA SER A 3 -8.62 -35.11 3.75
C SER A 3 -7.93 -33.79 3.47
N LEU A 4 -6.65 -33.86 3.13
CA LEU A 4 -5.89 -32.76 2.54
C LEU A 4 -6.25 -32.71 1.04
N VAL A 5 -7.08 -31.76 0.64
CA VAL A 5 -7.35 -31.52 -0.78
C VAL A 5 -6.21 -30.69 -1.36
N MET A 6 -5.35 -31.32 -2.16
CA MET A 6 -4.45 -30.61 -3.08
C MET A 6 -5.29 -30.05 -4.24
N PHE A 7 -5.25 -28.74 -4.47
CA PHE A 7 -5.82 -28.11 -5.67
C PHE A 7 -4.72 -27.84 -6.69
N ALA A 8 -4.89 -28.39 -7.89
CA ALA A 8 -4.16 -27.99 -9.10
C ALA A 8 -4.49 -26.52 -9.46
N PRO A 9 -3.60 -25.77 -10.15
CA PRO A 9 -3.82 -24.37 -10.45
C PRO A 9 -4.84 -24.25 -11.59
N SER A 10 -6.10 -24.02 -11.22
CA SER A 10 -7.19 -23.71 -12.16
C SER A 10 -7.53 -22.23 -12.00
N ALA A 11 -7.84 -21.57 -13.12
CA ALA A 11 -8.21 -20.15 -13.20
C ALA A 11 -9.00 -19.67 -11.97
N HIS A 12 -8.51 -18.59 -11.34
CA HIS A 12 -9.02 -17.97 -10.11
C HIS A 12 -10.54 -17.73 -10.15
N ALA A 13 -11.31 -18.73 -9.71
CA ALA A 13 -12.75 -18.64 -9.56
C ALA A 13 -13.09 -17.88 -8.28
N ASP A 14 -14.10 -17.02 -8.34
CA ASP A 14 -14.58 -16.28 -7.17
C ASP A 14 -14.86 -17.25 -6.01
N ARG A 15 -14.31 -16.95 -4.83
CA ARG A 15 -14.33 -17.86 -3.69
C ARG A 15 -15.11 -17.25 -2.53
N VAL A 16 -16.05 -18.00 -1.96
CA VAL A 16 -16.67 -17.64 -0.69
C VAL A 16 -15.75 -18.07 0.45
N ILE A 17 -15.26 -17.10 1.22
CA ILE A 17 -14.44 -17.29 2.42
C ILE A 17 -15.15 -16.60 3.58
N ASN A 18 -15.42 -17.34 4.66
CA ASN A 18 -16.12 -16.80 5.84
C ASN A 18 -17.45 -16.08 5.48
N GLY A 19 -18.22 -16.64 4.55
CA GLY A 19 -19.50 -16.06 4.10
C GLY A 19 -19.38 -14.85 3.18
N HIS A 20 -18.17 -14.46 2.75
CA HIS A 20 -17.97 -13.34 1.83
C HIS A 20 -17.29 -13.79 0.54
N LEU A 21 -17.81 -13.32 -0.59
CA LEU A 21 -17.18 -13.50 -1.88
C LEU A 21 -15.87 -12.71 -1.95
N VAL A 22 -14.80 -13.36 -2.40
CA VAL A 22 -13.52 -12.76 -2.78
C VAL A 22 -13.30 -13.15 -4.23
N GLY A 23 -13.31 -12.16 -5.12
CA GLY A 23 -13.33 -12.40 -6.57
C GLY A 23 -12.39 -11.54 -7.39
N GLY A 24 -12.32 -11.85 -8.69
CA GLY A 24 -11.60 -11.07 -9.69
C GLY A 24 -10.15 -10.73 -9.33
N LYS A 25 -9.76 -9.47 -9.58
CA LYS A 25 -8.38 -8.99 -9.37
C LYS A 25 -7.97 -8.95 -7.90
N ILE A 26 -8.93 -8.73 -6.99
CA ILE A 26 -8.67 -8.74 -5.54
C ILE A 26 -8.35 -10.16 -5.08
N GLU A 27 -9.10 -11.17 -5.54
CA GLU A 27 -8.80 -12.57 -5.24
C GLU A 27 -7.42 -12.98 -5.75
N GLN A 28 -7.07 -12.61 -7.00
CA GLN A 28 -5.77 -12.94 -7.59
C GLN A 28 -4.61 -12.39 -6.75
N ALA A 29 -4.71 -11.12 -6.32
CA ALA A 29 -3.69 -10.50 -5.47
C ALA A 29 -3.67 -11.11 -4.06
N TYR A 30 -4.84 -11.38 -3.48
CA TYR A 30 -4.96 -12.01 -2.17
C TYR A 30 -4.32 -13.40 -2.16
N ALA A 31 -4.65 -14.26 -3.13
CA ALA A 31 -4.11 -15.61 -3.25
C ALA A 31 -2.59 -15.60 -3.50
N SER A 32 -2.12 -14.83 -4.48
CA SER A 32 -0.69 -14.78 -4.86
C SER A 32 0.22 -14.23 -3.77
N THR A 33 -0.30 -13.41 -2.85
CA THR A 33 0.49 -12.82 -1.77
C THR A 33 0.45 -13.62 -0.46
N GLY A 34 -0.19 -14.79 -0.43
CA GLY A 34 -0.22 -15.72 0.70
C GLY A 34 -1.61 -16.03 1.26
N GLY A 35 -2.65 -15.36 0.76
CA GLY A 35 -4.06 -15.64 1.04
C GLY A 35 -4.38 -15.71 2.52
N PHE A 36 -5.21 -16.70 2.89
CA PHE A 36 -5.73 -16.89 4.24
C PHE A 36 -4.62 -16.96 5.30
N PHE A 37 -3.54 -17.71 5.02
CA PHE A 37 -2.46 -17.91 5.97
C PHE A 37 -1.68 -16.64 6.29
N LYS A 38 -1.70 -15.64 5.40
CA LYS A 38 -1.02 -14.37 5.60
C LYS A 38 -1.97 -13.25 6.01
N TRP A 39 -3.11 -13.13 5.36
CA TRP A 39 -4.01 -11.97 5.43
C TRP A 39 -5.31 -12.23 6.19
N GLY A 40 -5.57 -13.48 6.56
CA GLY A 40 -6.79 -13.88 7.26
C GLY A 40 -8.00 -13.91 6.34
N VAL A 41 -9.20 -13.90 6.92
CA VAL A 41 -10.46 -13.99 6.19
C VAL A 41 -10.97 -12.60 5.79
N PRO A 42 -11.77 -12.46 4.72
CA PRO A 42 -12.51 -11.23 4.48
C PRO A 42 -13.43 -10.92 5.66
N THR A 43 -13.55 -9.64 5.97
CA THR A 43 -14.41 -9.10 7.05
C THR A 43 -15.73 -8.54 6.52
N GLY A 44 -15.91 -8.57 5.21
CA GLY A 44 -17.08 -8.08 4.51
C GLY A 44 -16.95 -8.35 3.01
N PRO A 45 -18.01 -8.05 2.22
CA PRO A 45 -17.97 -8.17 0.77
C PRO A 45 -16.98 -7.16 0.15
N GLU A 46 -16.61 -7.40 -1.10
CA GLU A 46 -15.97 -6.38 -1.93
C GLU A 46 -16.89 -5.16 -2.06
N ARG A 47 -16.33 -3.96 -1.95
CA ARG A 47 -17.06 -2.69 -1.96
C ARG A 47 -16.54 -1.77 -3.05
N ALA A 48 -17.42 -0.91 -3.56
CA ALA A 48 -17.01 0.19 -4.42
C ALA A 48 -16.08 1.17 -3.68
N ALA A 49 -15.00 1.55 -4.35
CA ALA A 49 -14.12 2.66 -3.99
C ALA A 49 -14.29 3.80 -5.01
N ALA A 50 -13.61 4.94 -4.79
CA ALA A 50 -13.73 6.09 -5.68
C ALA A 50 -13.37 5.78 -7.15
N LYS A 51 -13.81 6.62 -8.09
CA LYS A 51 -13.38 6.58 -9.51
C LYS A 51 -13.50 5.20 -10.19
N ARG A 52 -14.48 4.37 -9.78
CA ARG A 52 -14.74 2.99 -10.27
C ARG A 52 -13.77 1.93 -9.76
N GLY A 53 -12.97 2.21 -8.73
CA GLY A 53 -12.19 1.18 -8.07
C GLY A 53 -13.02 0.31 -7.13
N ARG A 54 -12.36 -0.69 -6.57
CA ARG A 54 -12.93 -1.67 -5.64
C ARG A 54 -11.96 -1.90 -4.49
N PHE A 55 -12.49 -2.33 -3.34
CA PHE A 55 -11.65 -2.80 -2.25
C PHE A 55 -12.34 -3.85 -1.40
N GLN A 56 -11.54 -4.64 -0.69
CA GLN A 56 -12.03 -5.58 0.31
C GLN A 56 -11.07 -5.61 1.51
N THR A 57 -11.64 -5.69 2.72
CA THR A 57 -10.90 -5.70 3.99
C THR A 57 -10.84 -7.10 4.58
N PHE A 58 -9.67 -7.45 5.12
CA PHE A 58 -9.39 -8.76 5.70
C PHE A 58 -8.93 -8.63 7.16
N SER A 59 -9.07 -9.72 7.92
CA SER A 59 -9.02 -9.70 9.39
C SER A 59 -7.65 -9.39 9.99
N ARG A 60 -6.55 -9.47 9.23
CA ARG A 60 -5.19 -9.13 9.69
C ARG A 60 -4.79 -7.72 9.33
N ASP A 61 -5.66 -6.77 9.66
CA ASP A 61 -5.47 -5.33 9.48
C ASP A 61 -4.95 -4.94 8.07
N THR A 62 -5.61 -5.51 7.05
CA THR A 62 -5.18 -5.35 5.66
C THR A 62 -6.36 -5.16 4.74
N SER A 63 -6.14 -4.49 3.61
CA SER A 63 -7.12 -4.38 2.54
C SER A 63 -6.44 -4.47 1.19
N PHE A 64 -7.15 -5.05 0.25
CA PHE A 64 -6.77 -5.07 -1.14
C PHE A 64 -7.59 -4.03 -1.88
N TYR A 65 -6.92 -3.17 -2.64
CA TYR A 65 -7.56 -2.16 -3.49
C TYR A 65 -7.23 -2.45 -4.94
N TRP A 66 -8.22 -2.26 -5.81
CA TRP A 66 -8.11 -2.41 -7.25
C TRP A 66 -8.67 -1.19 -7.95
N HIS A 67 -8.03 -0.78 -9.04
CA HIS A 67 -8.55 0.24 -9.94
C HIS A 67 -8.05 0.00 -11.37
N PRO A 68 -8.89 0.14 -12.40
CA PRO A 68 -8.51 -0.22 -13.78
C PRO A 68 -7.36 0.64 -14.35
N ALA A 69 -7.20 1.88 -13.87
CA ALA A 69 -6.12 2.79 -14.28
C ALA A 69 -4.90 2.80 -13.34
N ALA A 70 -4.82 1.89 -12.36
CA ALA A 70 -3.67 1.76 -11.47
C ALA A 70 -2.94 0.45 -11.77
N ASP A 71 -1.63 0.51 -11.97
CA ASP A 71 -0.75 -0.64 -12.24
C ASP A 71 -1.33 -1.69 -13.21
N GLY A 72 -1.81 -1.24 -14.37
CA GLY A 72 -2.40 -2.13 -15.38
C GLY A 72 -3.67 -2.88 -14.93
N GLY A 73 -4.38 -2.38 -13.92
CA GLY A 73 -5.55 -3.04 -13.36
C GLY A 73 -5.19 -4.18 -12.40
N THR A 74 -4.05 -4.09 -11.73
CA THR A 74 -3.63 -5.00 -10.66
C THR A 74 -4.20 -4.54 -9.32
N ALA A 75 -4.56 -5.49 -8.44
CA ALA A 75 -4.96 -5.17 -7.09
C ALA A 75 -3.76 -5.25 -6.14
N HIS A 76 -3.70 -4.36 -5.16
CA HIS A 76 -2.58 -4.30 -4.23
C HIS A 76 -3.03 -4.26 -2.77
N GLN A 77 -2.22 -4.92 -1.94
CA GLN A 77 -2.35 -4.96 -0.51
C GLN A 77 -1.81 -3.69 0.15
N VAL A 78 -2.60 -3.10 1.04
CA VAL A 78 -2.21 -2.00 1.94
C VAL A 78 -2.73 -2.30 3.34
N GLY A 79 -1.87 -2.23 4.35
CA GLY A 79 -2.22 -2.60 5.73
C GLY A 79 -1.55 -1.74 6.80
N GLY A 80 -1.91 -1.98 8.05
CA GLY A 80 -1.25 -1.40 9.22
C GLY A 80 -1.14 0.13 9.21
N ALA A 81 -0.02 0.62 9.75
CA ALA A 81 0.26 2.05 9.86
C ALA A 81 0.32 2.77 8.50
N ILE A 82 0.74 2.07 7.45
CA ILE A 82 0.77 2.62 6.08
C ILE A 82 -0.65 2.91 5.60
N ARG A 83 -1.56 1.93 5.72
CA ARG A 83 -2.98 2.10 5.38
C ARG A 83 -3.59 3.24 6.19
N SER A 84 -3.36 3.26 7.50
CA SER A 84 -3.89 4.31 8.38
C SER A 84 -3.43 5.70 7.95
N ARG A 85 -2.14 5.87 7.63
CA ARG A 85 -1.61 7.15 7.14
C ARG A 85 -2.19 7.55 5.79
N TRP A 86 -2.28 6.62 4.85
CA TRP A 86 -2.90 6.86 3.55
C TRP A 86 -4.39 7.24 3.67
N GLN A 87 -5.13 6.59 4.57
CA GLN A 87 -6.53 6.93 4.86
C GLN A 87 -6.68 8.33 5.46
N GLN A 88 -5.81 8.72 6.39
CA GLN A 88 -5.77 10.09 6.93
C GLN A 88 -5.51 11.15 5.84
N ALA A 89 -4.77 10.78 4.80
CA ALA A 89 -4.49 11.63 3.65
C ALA A 89 -5.59 11.59 2.55
N GLY A 90 -6.76 11.04 2.85
CA GLY A 90 -7.91 10.98 1.94
C GLY A 90 -8.01 9.71 1.10
N ALA A 91 -7.17 8.71 1.36
CA ALA A 91 -7.14 7.43 0.67
C ALA A 91 -7.12 7.59 -0.86
N GLU A 92 -7.90 6.79 -1.60
CA GLU A 92 -7.97 6.83 -3.06
C GLU A 92 -8.57 8.13 -3.63
N ARG A 93 -9.21 8.94 -2.78
CA ARG A 93 -9.74 10.27 -3.14
C ARG A 93 -8.69 11.37 -2.98
N GLY A 94 -7.65 11.12 -2.17
CA GLY A 94 -6.55 12.04 -1.92
C GLY A 94 -5.52 12.07 -3.06
N ALA A 95 -4.49 12.90 -2.89
CA ALA A 95 -3.45 13.12 -3.88
C ALA A 95 -2.61 11.86 -4.19
N LEU A 96 -2.52 10.92 -3.24
CA LEU A 96 -1.79 9.66 -3.45
C LEU A 96 -2.52 8.72 -4.43
N GLY A 97 -3.85 8.76 -4.48
CA GLY A 97 -4.63 7.87 -5.33
C GLY A 97 -4.53 6.40 -4.89
N TYR A 98 -4.64 5.49 -5.87
CA TYR A 98 -4.62 4.05 -5.63
C TYR A 98 -3.20 3.51 -5.40
N PRO A 99 -3.03 2.42 -4.63
CA PRO A 99 -1.76 1.72 -4.54
C PRO A 99 -1.37 1.14 -5.90
N VAL A 100 -0.07 1.13 -6.18
CA VAL A 100 0.56 0.52 -7.37
C VAL A 100 1.62 -0.53 -6.97
N SER A 101 1.72 -0.83 -5.67
CA SER A 101 2.54 -1.92 -5.17
C SER A 101 1.86 -2.58 -3.96
N ASN A 102 2.14 -3.87 -3.75
CA ASN A 102 1.99 -4.46 -2.42
C ASN A 102 3.02 -3.86 -1.45
N GLU A 103 2.82 -4.06 -0.15
CA GLU A 103 3.77 -3.56 0.85
C GLU A 103 5.11 -4.32 0.75
N TYR A 104 6.21 -3.61 0.53
CA TYR A 104 7.56 -4.16 0.36
C TYR A 104 8.53 -3.65 1.44
N ARG A 105 9.67 -4.35 1.60
CA ARG A 105 10.73 -3.94 2.54
C ARG A 105 11.48 -2.74 1.98
N SER A 106 11.64 -1.69 2.78
CA SER A 106 12.28 -0.44 2.36
C SER A 106 13.18 0.08 3.49
N GLY A 107 14.50 -0.02 3.31
CA GLY A 107 15.48 0.26 4.36
C GLY A 107 15.25 -0.58 5.62
N SER A 108 15.17 0.08 6.78
CA SER A 108 14.81 -0.53 8.07
C SER A 108 13.29 -0.69 8.27
N GLY A 109 12.49 -0.31 7.28
CA GLY A 109 11.04 -0.22 7.34
C GLY A 109 10.33 -0.93 6.19
N ARG A 110 9.12 -0.44 5.90
CA ARG A 110 8.19 -0.99 4.91
C ARG A 110 7.55 0.15 4.12
N SER A 111 7.24 -0.07 2.85
CA SER A 111 6.61 0.94 2.00
C SER A 111 5.51 0.35 1.11
N ASN A 112 4.53 1.18 0.76
CA ASN A 112 3.65 0.98 -0.39
C ASN A 112 3.82 2.17 -1.35
N ASP A 113 3.90 1.87 -2.64
CA ASP A 113 3.84 2.88 -3.68
C ASP A 113 2.37 3.11 -4.08
N PHE A 114 2.06 4.37 -4.36
CA PHE A 114 0.77 4.86 -4.82
C PHE A 114 0.99 5.70 -6.09
N GLN A 115 -0.08 5.92 -6.85
CA GLN A 115 -0.03 6.70 -8.09
C GLN A 115 0.66 8.06 -7.91
N GLY A 116 0.41 8.74 -6.79
CA GLY A 116 0.92 10.09 -6.50
C GLY A 116 2.11 10.16 -5.55
N GLY A 117 2.64 9.04 -5.05
CA GLY A 117 3.68 9.08 -4.03
C GLY A 117 3.95 7.73 -3.39
N VAL A 118 4.68 7.73 -2.28
CA VAL A 118 4.99 6.54 -1.49
C VAL A 118 4.67 6.82 -0.03
N VAL A 119 4.14 5.81 0.66
CA VAL A 119 4.01 5.85 2.12
C VAL A 119 5.03 4.88 2.70
N THR A 120 5.95 5.40 3.49
CA THR A 120 7.03 4.64 4.12
C THR A 120 6.85 4.64 5.62
N TRP A 121 6.77 3.45 6.22
CA TRP A 121 6.79 3.24 7.65
C TRP A 121 8.16 2.82 8.15
N SER A 122 8.61 3.39 9.26
CA SER A 122 9.74 2.90 10.05
C SER A 122 9.46 3.02 11.54
N LYS A 123 10.22 2.29 12.38
CA LYS A 123 10.12 2.41 13.84
C LYS A 123 10.44 3.83 14.32
N THR A 124 11.36 4.53 13.64
CA THR A 124 11.83 5.86 14.04
C THR A 124 10.87 6.97 13.60
N GLY A 125 10.45 6.95 12.33
CA GLY A 125 9.66 8.05 11.74
C GLY A 125 8.15 7.81 11.70
N GLY A 126 7.68 6.61 12.06
CA GLY A 126 6.30 6.21 11.80
C GLY A 126 6.02 6.11 10.30
N ALA A 127 4.73 6.15 9.91
CA ALA A 127 4.31 6.13 8.51
C ALA A 127 4.25 7.57 7.95
N GLN A 128 5.08 7.86 6.97
CA GLN A 128 5.17 9.19 6.33
C GLN A 128 4.97 9.10 4.83
N ILE A 129 4.37 10.16 4.28
CA ILE A 129 4.16 10.33 2.85
C ILE A 129 5.38 11.04 2.28
N VAL A 130 5.93 10.52 1.19
CA VAL A 130 6.97 11.18 0.39
C VAL A 130 6.44 11.30 -1.03
N TRP A 131 6.43 12.50 -1.60
CA TRP A 131 5.82 12.75 -2.92
C TRP A 131 6.57 13.81 -3.74
N GLY A 132 6.14 13.99 -4.98
CA GLY A 132 6.64 15.01 -5.88
C GLY A 132 8.16 14.97 -6.04
N GLN A 133 8.77 16.15 -6.05
CA GLN A 133 10.21 16.32 -6.32
C GLN A 133 11.08 15.94 -5.13
N ILE A 134 10.56 16.07 -3.90
CA ILE A 134 11.21 15.52 -2.70
C ILE A 134 11.36 14.00 -2.83
N ARG A 135 10.29 13.29 -3.22
CA ARG A 135 10.34 11.85 -3.51
C ARG A 135 11.37 11.53 -4.58
N GLN A 136 11.34 12.24 -5.70
CA GLN A 136 12.27 11.98 -6.81
C GLN A 136 13.73 12.12 -6.35
N LYS A 137 14.07 13.17 -5.60
CA LYS A 137 15.40 13.33 -5.02
C LYS A 137 15.74 12.20 -4.05
N TRP A 138 14.83 11.85 -3.16
CA TRP A 138 15.00 10.81 -2.17
C TRP A 138 15.26 9.44 -2.81
N GLU A 139 14.43 9.03 -3.76
CA GLU A 139 14.56 7.77 -4.52
C GLU A 139 15.84 7.73 -5.34
N ASN A 140 16.22 8.83 -6.01
CA ASN A 140 17.48 8.96 -6.75
C ASN A 140 18.73 8.80 -5.86
N THR A 141 18.57 8.91 -4.54
CA THR A 141 19.64 8.70 -3.56
C THR A 141 19.49 7.39 -2.78
N GLY A 142 18.65 6.47 -3.26
CA GLY A 142 18.46 5.13 -2.69
C GLY A 142 17.27 4.99 -1.75
N GLY A 143 16.41 6.00 -1.64
CA GLY A 143 15.20 5.97 -0.81
C GLY A 143 15.48 5.68 0.66
N ALA A 144 14.63 4.88 1.30
CA ALA A 144 14.69 4.61 2.74
C ALA A 144 15.96 3.87 3.19
N GLY A 145 16.60 3.12 2.29
CA GLY A 145 17.89 2.47 2.53
C GLY A 145 19.09 3.28 2.05
N GLY A 146 18.85 4.46 1.47
CA GLY A 146 19.84 5.30 0.84
C GLY A 146 20.38 6.42 1.73
N TYR A 147 20.94 7.44 1.08
CA TYR A 147 21.68 8.52 1.72
C TYR A 147 20.89 9.22 2.83
N PHE A 148 19.66 9.66 2.53
CA PHE A 148 18.81 10.38 3.51
C PHE A 148 18.14 9.44 4.53
N GLY A 149 17.99 8.16 4.21
CA GLY A 149 17.31 7.19 5.07
C GLY A 149 15.79 7.37 5.12
N VAL A 150 15.17 6.90 6.20
CA VAL A 150 13.70 6.92 6.37
C VAL A 150 13.17 8.34 6.64
N PRO A 151 11.96 8.70 6.17
CA PRO A 151 11.32 9.98 6.50
C PRO A 151 10.92 10.05 7.98
N LEU A 152 11.03 11.23 8.58
CA LEU A 152 10.70 11.49 10.00
C LEU A 152 9.44 12.33 10.19
N GLY A 153 8.95 12.97 9.13
CA GLY A 153 7.72 13.76 9.14
C GLY A 153 7.13 13.90 7.74
N GLY A 154 5.95 14.50 7.65
CA GLY A 154 5.38 14.88 6.35
C GLY A 154 6.07 16.12 5.77
N GLU A 155 5.85 16.37 4.48
CA GLU A 155 6.28 17.62 3.85
C GLU A 155 5.66 18.82 4.55
N TYR A 156 6.46 19.87 4.76
CA TYR A 156 6.06 21.14 5.35
C TYR A 156 6.58 22.32 4.53
N ARG A 157 5.94 23.48 4.70
CA ARG A 157 6.41 24.74 4.12
C ARG A 157 7.42 25.41 5.03
N THR A 158 8.50 25.91 4.44
CA THR A 158 9.53 26.72 5.12
C THR A 158 9.98 27.85 4.20
N GLY A 159 9.64 29.09 4.58
CA GLY A 159 9.78 30.25 3.69
C GLY A 159 9.07 30.03 2.35
N GLY A 160 9.78 30.29 1.24
CA GLY A 160 9.30 30.05 -0.12
C GLY A 160 9.48 28.62 -0.64
N ARG A 161 9.80 27.66 0.24
CA ARG A 161 10.17 26.28 -0.11
C ARG A 161 9.27 25.25 0.59
N PHE A 162 9.19 24.06 0.00
CA PHE A 162 8.78 22.83 0.67
C PHE A 162 10.00 22.12 1.23
N ALA A 163 9.83 21.42 2.35
CA ALA A 163 10.88 20.62 2.96
C ALA A 163 10.30 19.36 3.58
N GLN A 164 11.12 18.32 3.71
CA GLN A 164 10.80 17.12 4.45
C GLN A 164 12.04 16.59 5.16
N ASP A 165 11.89 16.23 6.42
CA ASP A 165 12.98 15.72 7.25
C ASP A 165 13.07 14.20 7.13
N PHE A 166 14.31 13.72 7.00
CA PHE A 166 14.69 12.32 6.96
C PHE A 166 15.77 12.05 8.02
N LEU A 167 16.02 10.77 8.29
CA LEU A 167 16.94 10.33 9.33
C LEU A 167 18.33 10.99 9.25
N ASN A 168 18.86 11.14 8.03
CA ASN A 168 20.21 11.64 7.78
C ASN A 168 20.23 13.03 7.13
N GLY A 169 19.12 13.78 7.15
CA GLY A 169 19.08 15.15 6.61
C GLY A 169 17.69 15.59 6.14
N THR A 170 17.62 16.82 5.63
CA THR A 170 16.38 17.43 5.12
C THR A 170 16.51 17.66 3.62
N ILE A 171 15.45 17.34 2.87
CA ILE A 171 15.35 17.69 1.44
C ILE A 171 14.47 18.93 1.32
N PHE A 172 14.93 19.94 0.60
CA PHE A 172 14.19 21.17 0.27
C PHE A 172 13.85 21.21 -1.22
N TRP A 173 12.72 21.86 -1.58
CA TRP A 173 12.21 22.09 -2.95
C TRP A 173 11.50 23.48 -3.00
N PRO A 174 11.34 24.27 -4.08
CA PRO A 174 11.27 23.94 -5.50
C PRO A 174 12.62 23.57 -6.10
#